data_AF-A0A2U0TLE8-F1
#
_entry.id   AF-A0A2U0TLE8-F1
#
_cell.length_a   1.000
_cell.length_b   1.000
_cell.length_c   1.000
_cell.angle_alpha   90.00
_cell.angle_beta   90.00
_cell.angle_gamma   90.00
#
_symmetry.space_group_name_H-M   'P 1'
#
loop_
_entity.id
_entity.type
_entity.pdbx_description
1 polymer ?
#
loop_
_entity_poly.entity_id
_entity_poly.type
_entity_poly.pdbx_seq_one_letter_code
_entity_poly.pdbx_strand_id
1 'polypeptide(L)'
;MKIKFNLRIGLLFIMIISLSLVSAYYNFSIKNDTENILEDNYNTLEYSRNMLLSLDENNSNKEKAISQFEANLTKQMGNITEVGEDTATFTLQNNFDSLKKNWDDEAMKSQIRQNIFHILELNTFAIKKKSDIVKHTAEKANFGIAILGTLSFLIAFNLLLTFPNSKK
;
A
#
# COMPACT_ATOMS: atom_id res chain seq x y z
N MET A 1 -15.98 18.73 -47.42
CA MET A 1 -15.96 19.40 -46.10
C MET A 1 -16.53 18.53 -44.97
N LYS A 2 -17.73 17.94 -45.10
CA LYS A 2 -18.39 17.12 -44.05
C LYS A 2 -17.59 15.88 -43.59
N ILE A 3 -16.91 15.17 -44.51
CA ILE A 3 -16.10 13.98 -44.17
C ILE A 3 -14.91 14.32 -43.25
N LYS A 4 -14.17 15.41 -43.54
CA LYS A 4 -13.02 15.85 -42.71
C LYS A 4 -13.45 16.28 -41.31
N PHE A 5 -14.63 16.86 -41.18
CA PHE A 5 -15.22 17.29 -39.91
C PHE A 5 -15.66 16.09 -39.05
N ASN A 6 -16.38 15.14 -39.65
CA ASN A 6 -16.82 13.91 -38.96
C ASN A 6 -15.63 13.04 -38.52
N LEU A 7 -14.53 13.00 -39.30
CA LEU A 7 -13.32 12.26 -38.95
C LEU A 7 -12.65 12.81 -37.68
N ARG A 8 -12.60 14.13 -37.53
CA ARG A 8 -12.01 14.80 -36.35
C ARG A 8 -12.86 14.60 -35.09
N ILE A 9 -14.19 14.61 -35.22
CA ILE A 9 -15.09 14.30 -34.09
C ILE A 9 -14.95 12.83 -33.68
N GLY A 10 -14.90 11.91 -34.65
CA GLY A 10 -14.66 10.49 -34.37
C GLY A 10 -13.33 10.26 -33.65
N LEU A 11 -12.27 10.95 -34.08
CA LEU A 11 -10.97 10.91 -33.40
C LEU A 11 -11.07 11.40 -31.95
N LEU A 12 -11.75 12.52 -31.68
CA LEU A 12 -11.94 13.01 -30.31
C LEU A 12 -12.67 11.99 -29.44
N PHE A 13 -13.68 11.31 -29.97
CA PHE A 13 -14.43 10.30 -29.21
C PHE A 13 -13.55 9.10 -28.86
N ILE A 14 -12.71 8.64 -29.80
CA ILE A 14 -11.72 7.58 -29.56
C ILE A 14 -10.71 8.00 -28.49
N MET A 15 -10.25 9.26 -28.53
CA MET A 15 -9.32 9.79 -27.53
C MET A 15 -9.95 9.84 -26.13
N ILE A 16 -11.22 10.25 -26.01
CA ILE A 16 -11.95 10.24 -24.72
C ILE A 16 -12.07 8.82 -24.18
N ILE A 17 -12.46 7.85 -25.01
CA ILE A 17 -12.53 6.44 -24.60
C ILE A 17 -11.15 5.94 -24.15
N SER A 18 -10.10 6.27 -24.91
CA SER A 18 -8.72 5.88 -24.59
C SER A 18 -8.25 6.48 -23.25
N LEU A 19 -8.54 7.76 -23.01
CA LEU A 19 -8.28 8.45 -21.73
C LEU A 19 -8.97 7.74 -20.57
N SER A 20 -10.26 7.41 -20.72
CA SER A 20 -11.03 6.70 -19.69
C SER A 20 -10.47 5.31 -19.40
N LEU A 21 -10.10 4.55 -20.44
CA LEU A 21 -9.51 3.21 -20.29
C LEU A 21 -8.14 3.27 -19.60
N VAL A 22 -7.27 4.19 -20.01
CA VAL A 22 -5.95 4.38 -19.41
C VAL A 22 -6.09 4.79 -17.93
N SER A 23 -6.97 5.73 -17.63
CA SER A 23 -7.24 6.18 -16.26
C SER A 23 -7.77 5.03 -15.38
N ALA A 24 -8.74 4.26 -15.89
CA ALA A 24 -9.29 3.11 -15.17
C ALA A 24 -8.23 2.03 -14.90
N TYR A 25 -7.38 1.73 -15.88
CA TYR A 25 -6.30 0.76 -15.74
C TYR A 25 -5.31 1.16 -14.64
N TYR A 26 -4.81 2.39 -14.66
CA TYR A 26 -3.85 2.85 -13.65
C TYR A 26 -4.47 2.96 -12.25
N ASN A 27 -5.72 3.41 -12.15
CA ASN A 27 -6.44 3.43 -10.87
C ASN A 27 -6.57 2.01 -10.29
N PHE A 28 -6.90 1.03 -11.12
CA PHE A 28 -6.96 -0.37 -10.69
C PHE A 28 -5.60 -0.89 -10.22
N SER A 29 -4.53 -0.61 -10.97
CA SER A 29 -3.16 -1.00 -10.60
C SER A 29 -2.73 -0.38 -9.26
N ILE A 30 -2.90 0.94 -9.10
CA ILE A 30 -2.55 1.67 -7.87
C ILE A 30 -3.33 1.13 -6.69
N LYS A 31 -4.63 0.87 -6.86
CA LYS A 31 -5.48 0.29 -5.82
C LYS A 31 -4.95 -1.07 -5.39
N ASN A 32 -4.72 -1.98 -6.35
CA ASN A 32 -4.25 -3.33 -6.08
C ASN A 32 -2.89 -3.33 -5.37
N ASP A 33 -1.94 -2.51 -5.84
CA ASP A 33 -0.62 -2.41 -5.21
C ASP A 33 -0.69 -1.84 -3.79
N THR A 34 -1.62 -0.90 -3.54
CA THR A 34 -1.86 -0.35 -2.19
C THR A 34 -2.52 -1.36 -1.26
N GLU A 35 -3.49 -2.12 -1.76
CA GLU A 35 -4.15 -3.20 -1.00
C GLU A 35 -3.14 -4.29 -0.61
N ASN A 36 -2.24 -4.66 -1.52
CA ASN A 36 -1.16 -5.61 -1.20
C ASN A 36 -0.22 -5.08 -0.10
N ILE A 37 0.14 -3.79 -0.11
CA ILE A 37 0.94 -3.21 0.99
C ILE A 37 0.19 -3.29 2.33
N LEU A 38 -1.12 -3.07 2.30
CA LEU A 38 -1.96 -3.12 3.50
C LEU A 38 -2.04 -4.56 4.06
N GLU A 39 -2.36 -5.52 3.20
CA GLU A 39 -2.48 -6.93 3.56
C GLU A 39 -1.13 -7.50 4.01
N ASP A 40 -0.06 -7.21 3.27
CA ASP A 40 1.25 -7.81 3.51
C ASP A 40 1.91 -7.26 4.78
N ASN A 41 1.93 -5.94 4.94
CA ASN A 41 2.88 -5.28 5.85
C ASN A 41 2.21 -4.51 6.99
N TYR A 42 1.07 -3.85 6.75
CA TYR A 42 0.41 -3.05 7.79
C TYR A 42 -0.15 -3.92 8.93
N ASN A 43 -0.62 -5.12 8.62
CA ASN A 43 -1.04 -6.11 9.63
C ASN A 43 0.06 -6.40 10.65
N THR A 44 1.31 -6.57 10.18
CA THR A 44 2.47 -6.76 11.05
C THR A 44 2.68 -5.59 12.01
N LEU A 45 2.44 -4.33 11.60
CA LEU A 45 2.53 -3.18 12.51
C LEU A 45 1.48 -3.24 13.63
N GLU A 46 0.25 -3.65 13.32
CA GLU A 46 -0.80 -3.80 14.32
C GLU A 46 -0.46 -4.91 15.33
N TYR A 47 -0.05 -6.07 14.83
CA TYR A 47 0.30 -7.21 15.69
C TYR A 47 1.48 -6.87 16.58
N SER A 48 2.52 -6.25 16.01
CA SER A 48 3.71 -5.77 16.73
C SER A 48 3.34 -4.77 17.82
N ARG A 49 2.50 -3.78 17.51
CA ARG A 49 2.02 -2.79 18.48
C ARG A 49 1.27 -3.46 19.63
N ASN A 50 0.36 -4.38 19.32
CA ASN A 50 -0.43 -5.07 20.34
C ASN A 50 0.45 -5.97 21.23
N MET A 51 1.45 -6.66 20.65
CA MET A 51 2.43 -7.43 21.41
C MET A 51 3.23 -6.54 22.37
N LEU A 52 3.69 -5.35 21.92
CA LEU A 52 4.37 -4.39 22.80
C LEU A 52 3.48 -3.92 23.94
N LEU A 53 2.22 -3.57 23.67
CA LEU A 53 1.26 -3.17 24.70
C LEU A 53 1.01 -4.29 25.72
N SER A 54 0.96 -5.55 25.28
CA SER A 54 0.83 -6.70 26.17
C SER A 54 2.06 -6.92 27.06
N LEU A 55 3.27 -6.57 26.60
CA LEU A 55 4.47 -6.64 27.45
C LEU A 55 4.49 -5.59 28.56
N ASP A 56 3.84 -4.44 28.33
CA ASP A 56 3.79 -3.32 29.26
C ASP A 56 2.61 -3.43 30.27
N GLU A 57 1.73 -4.44 30.13
CA GLU A 57 0.67 -4.70 31.11
C GLU A 57 1.25 -5.13 32.48
N ASN A 58 0.67 -4.59 33.56
CA ASN A 58 1.07 -4.90 34.93
C ASN A 58 0.78 -6.39 35.27
N ASN A 59 1.56 -6.95 36.20
CA ASN A 59 1.46 -8.35 36.63
C ASN A 59 0.07 -8.80 37.10
N SER A 60 -0.76 -7.88 37.60
CA SER A 60 -2.14 -8.19 38.00
C SER A 60 -3.01 -8.71 36.84
N ASN A 61 -2.62 -8.44 35.59
CA ASN A 61 -3.31 -8.88 34.37
C ASN A 61 -2.47 -9.86 33.53
N LYS A 62 -1.47 -10.51 34.13
CA LYS A 62 -0.50 -11.37 33.42
C LYS A 62 -1.13 -12.37 32.45
N GLU A 63 -2.16 -13.12 32.88
CA GLU A 63 -2.78 -14.15 32.02
C GLU A 63 -3.42 -13.54 30.77
N LYS A 64 -4.07 -12.39 30.92
CA LYS A 64 -4.64 -11.64 29.81
C LYS A 64 -3.55 -11.11 28.88
N ALA A 65 -2.48 -10.56 29.44
CA ALA A 65 -1.33 -10.06 28.69
C ALA A 65 -0.68 -11.17 27.85
N ILE A 66 -0.45 -12.35 28.45
CA ILE A 66 0.06 -13.53 27.74
C ILE A 66 -0.88 -13.93 26.61
N SER A 67 -2.18 -14.07 26.88
CA SER A 67 -3.16 -14.48 25.87
C SER A 67 -3.25 -13.49 24.69
N GLN A 68 -3.22 -12.18 24.98
CA GLN A 68 -3.21 -11.15 23.93
C GLN A 68 -1.92 -11.17 23.11
N PHE A 69 -0.77 -11.36 23.77
CA PHE A 69 0.50 -11.49 23.07
C PHE A 69 0.50 -12.71 22.15
N GLU A 70 0.10 -13.89 22.66
CA GLU A 70 0.03 -15.14 21.89
C GLU A 70 -0.90 -15.02 20.68
N ALA A 71 -2.05 -14.38 20.83
CA ALA A 71 -2.98 -14.17 19.73
C ALA A 71 -2.35 -13.31 18.61
N ASN A 72 -1.62 -12.26 18.95
CA ASN A 72 -0.95 -11.41 17.96
C ASN A 72 0.30 -12.09 17.38
N LEU A 73 1.07 -12.81 18.17
CA LEU A 73 2.21 -13.61 17.68
C LEU A 73 1.75 -14.69 16.70
N THR A 74 0.63 -15.36 16.96
CA THR A 74 0.07 -16.37 16.05
C THR A 74 -0.33 -15.74 14.71
N LYS A 75 -0.96 -14.57 14.74
CA LYS A 75 -1.27 -13.82 13.52
C LYS A 75 0.00 -13.41 12.77
N GLN A 76 1.02 -12.94 13.50
CA GLN A 76 2.32 -12.59 12.93
C GLN A 76 3.00 -13.78 12.25
N MET A 77 2.97 -14.97 12.86
CA MET A 77 3.51 -16.19 12.25
C MET A 77 2.76 -16.61 10.98
N GLY A 78 1.47 -16.27 10.87
CA GLY A 78 0.68 -16.46 9.65
C GLY A 78 0.84 -15.34 8.61
N ASN A 79 1.53 -14.25 8.95
CA ASN A 79 1.69 -13.03 8.13
C ASN A 79 3.18 -12.72 7.92
N ILE A 80 3.97 -13.71 7.54
CA ILE A 80 5.37 -13.51 7.16
C ILE A 80 5.41 -13.07 5.70
N THR A 81 5.82 -11.83 5.45
CA THR A 81 5.73 -11.21 4.13
C THR A 81 7.06 -10.69 3.61
N GLU A 82 8.00 -10.37 4.51
CA GLU A 82 9.29 -9.81 4.14
C GLU A 82 10.47 -10.75 4.43
N VAL A 83 11.54 -10.60 3.65
CA VAL A 83 12.75 -11.42 3.79
C VAL A 83 13.40 -11.19 5.15
N GLY A 84 13.64 -12.29 5.89
CA GLY A 84 14.24 -12.26 7.23
C GLY A 84 13.22 -12.11 8.37
N GLU A 85 11.95 -11.83 8.06
CA GLU A 85 10.88 -11.71 9.05
C GLU A 85 10.57 -13.06 9.71
N ASP A 86 10.72 -14.15 8.97
CA ASP A 86 10.56 -15.53 9.46
C ASP A 86 11.48 -15.82 10.65
N THR A 87 12.77 -15.51 10.48
CA THR A 87 13.82 -15.74 11.46
C THR A 87 13.62 -14.86 12.68
N ALA A 88 13.25 -13.60 12.46
CA ALA A 88 12.94 -12.66 13.53
C ALA A 88 11.71 -13.09 14.34
N THR A 89 10.66 -13.54 13.66
CA THR A 89 9.41 -14.03 14.27
C THR A 89 9.63 -15.32 15.05
N PHE A 90 10.44 -16.24 14.54
CA PHE A 90 10.76 -17.47 15.27
C PHE A 90 11.60 -17.18 16.52
N THR A 91 12.54 -16.24 16.44
CA THR A 91 13.32 -15.79 17.61
C THR A 91 12.41 -15.15 18.66
N LEU A 92 11.47 -14.30 18.21
CA LEU A 92 10.45 -13.69 19.05
C LEU A 92 9.61 -14.76 19.79
N GLN A 93 9.18 -15.80 19.07
CA GLN A 93 8.42 -16.91 19.66
C GLN A 93 9.20 -17.62 20.78
N ASN A 94 10.45 -17.99 20.53
CA ASN A 94 11.28 -18.68 21.52
C ASN A 94 11.54 -17.83 22.77
N ASN A 95 11.79 -16.53 22.58
CA ASN A 95 11.98 -15.59 23.68
C ASN A 95 10.69 -15.40 24.49
N PHE A 96 9.54 -15.34 23.81
CA PHE A 96 8.25 -15.25 24.47
C PHE A 96 7.90 -16.52 25.26
N ASP A 97 8.19 -17.71 24.72
CA ASP A 97 8.03 -18.99 25.44
C ASP A 97 8.90 -19.08 26.69
N SER A 98 10.06 -18.41 26.66
CA SER A 98 10.93 -18.27 27.83
C SER A 98 10.37 -17.27 28.85
N LEU A 99 9.88 -16.11 28.38
CA LEU A 99 9.24 -15.09 29.23
C LEU A 99 8.00 -15.63 29.97
N LYS A 100 7.21 -16.51 29.35
CA LYS A 100 6.04 -17.12 30.02
C LYS A 100 6.40 -17.84 31.33
N LYS A 101 7.61 -18.42 31.40
CA LYS A 101 8.11 -19.14 32.58
C LYS A 101 8.52 -18.18 33.70
N ASN A 102 9.03 -17.00 33.35
CA ASN A 102 9.40 -15.94 34.29
C ASN A 102 9.01 -14.56 33.73
N TRP A 103 7.77 -14.15 34.00
CA TRP A 103 7.18 -12.94 33.40
C TRP A 103 7.83 -11.63 33.89
N ASP A 104 8.54 -11.66 35.01
CA ASP A 104 9.22 -10.50 35.58
C ASP A 104 10.64 -10.30 35.04
N ASP A 105 11.06 -11.14 34.09
CA ASP A 105 12.37 -11.03 33.45
C ASP A 105 12.42 -9.82 32.50
N GLU A 106 12.83 -8.67 33.03
CA GLU A 106 12.98 -7.43 32.25
C GLU A 106 14.06 -7.52 31.17
N ALA A 107 15.08 -8.37 31.34
CA ALA A 107 16.07 -8.59 30.29
C ALA A 107 15.45 -9.33 29.11
N MET A 108 14.64 -10.35 29.37
CA MET A 108 13.88 -11.07 28.34
C MET A 108 12.84 -10.17 27.66
N LYS A 109 12.08 -9.37 28.42
CA LYS A 109 11.16 -8.37 27.81
C LYS A 109 11.90 -7.39 26.91
N SER A 110 13.09 -6.94 27.31
CA SER A 110 13.93 -6.08 26.47
C SER A 110 14.33 -6.76 25.16
N GLN A 111 14.74 -8.02 25.19
CA GLN A 111 15.06 -8.80 23.98
C GLN A 111 13.85 -8.97 23.06
N ILE A 112 12.69 -9.30 23.63
CA ILE A 112 11.42 -9.41 22.88
C ILE A 112 11.07 -8.08 22.21
N ARG A 113 11.20 -6.94 22.92
CA ARG A 113 11.00 -5.61 22.32
C ARG A 113 11.93 -5.39 21.12
N GLN A 114 13.21 -5.77 21.22
CA GLN A 114 14.15 -5.67 20.09
C GLN A 114 13.75 -6.57 18.91
N ASN A 115 13.28 -7.80 19.16
CA ASN A 115 12.79 -8.67 18.09
C ASN A 115 11.57 -8.06 17.37
N ILE A 116 10.62 -7.51 18.12
CA ILE A 116 9.45 -6.83 17.55
C ILE A 116 9.88 -5.60 16.74
N PHE A 117 10.82 -4.80 17.23
CA PHE A 117 11.33 -3.65 16.46
C PHE A 117 12.04 -4.05 15.18
N HIS A 118 12.76 -5.17 15.17
CA HIS A 118 13.38 -5.68 13.95
C HIS A 118 12.34 -6.11 12.91
N ILE A 119 11.28 -6.81 13.32
CA ILE A 119 10.15 -7.17 12.45
C ILE A 119 9.47 -5.91 11.87
N LEU A 120 9.24 -4.91 12.73
CA LEU A 120 8.70 -3.60 12.34
C LEU A 120 9.59 -2.87 11.33
N GLU A 121 10.90 -2.94 11.50
CA GLU A 121 11.87 -2.30 10.61
C GLU A 121 11.82 -2.91 9.21
N LEU A 122 11.84 -4.24 9.11
CA LEU A 122 11.73 -4.97 7.84
C LEU A 122 10.45 -4.57 7.09
N ASN A 123 9.31 -4.59 7.78
CA ASN A 123 8.01 -4.23 7.21
C ASN A 123 7.90 -2.75 6.85
N THR A 124 8.42 -1.85 7.69
CA THR A 124 8.40 -0.41 7.40
C THR A 124 9.30 -0.06 6.22
N PHE A 125 10.44 -0.75 6.07
CA PHE A 125 11.30 -0.61 4.91
C PHE A 125 10.59 -1.08 3.62
N ALA A 126 9.94 -2.24 3.68
CA ALA A 126 9.15 -2.75 2.57
C ALA A 126 8.00 -1.81 2.18
N ILE A 127 7.25 -1.29 3.15
CA ILE A 127 6.18 -0.29 2.93
C ILE A 127 6.73 0.93 2.19
N LYS A 128 7.86 1.49 2.64
CA LYS A 128 8.47 2.65 1.97
C LYS A 128 8.80 2.34 0.50
N LYS A 129 9.49 1.22 0.26
CA LYS A 129 9.87 0.80 -1.08
C LYS A 129 8.66 0.55 -2.00
N LYS A 130 7.65 -0.19 -1.51
CA LYS A 130 6.42 -0.48 -2.27
C LYS A 130 5.62 0.82 -2.51
N SER A 131 5.56 1.72 -1.52
CA SER A 131 4.89 3.02 -1.64
C SER A 131 5.55 3.94 -2.68
N ASP A 132 6.88 3.96 -2.75
CA ASP A 132 7.61 4.71 -3.78
C ASP A 132 7.30 4.19 -5.19
N ILE A 133 7.14 2.87 -5.36
CA ILE A 133 6.73 2.26 -6.63
C ILE A 133 5.31 2.72 -6.99
N VAL A 134 4.35 2.66 -6.06
CA VAL A 134 2.98 3.13 -6.27
C VAL A 134 2.95 4.61 -6.68
N LYS A 135 3.74 5.45 -6.01
CA LYS A 135 3.86 6.87 -6.32
C LYS A 135 4.38 7.09 -7.73
N HIS A 136 5.44 6.39 -8.14
CA HIS A 136 5.98 6.50 -9.49
C HIS A 136 5.01 5.99 -10.56
N THR A 137 4.23 4.94 -10.27
CA THR A 137 3.15 4.49 -11.16
C THR A 137 2.09 5.57 -11.35
N ALA A 138 1.68 6.24 -10.26
CA ALA A 138 0.74 7.36 -10.31
C ALA A 138 1.29 8.57 -11.10
N GLU A 139 2.58 8.90 -10.92
CA GLU A 139 3.25 9.97 -11.67
C GLU A 139 3.27 9.68 -13.17
N LYS A 140 3.60 8.44 -13.57
CA LYS A 140 3.56 8.01 -14.98
C LYS A 140 2.15 8.08 -15.57
N ALA A 141 1.15 7.65 -14.81
CA ALA A 141 -0.26 7.74 -15.20
C ALA A 141 -0.67 9.19 -15.46
N ASN A 142 -0.37 10.08 -14.50
CA ASN A 142 -0.66 11.51 -14.60
C ASN A 142 0.03 12.16 -15.79
N PHE A 143 1.30 11.84 -16.04
CA PHE A 143 2.04 12.36 -17.18
C PHE A 143 1.42 11.91 -18.51
N GLY A 144 1.07 10.63 -18.64
CA GLY A 144 0.41 10.09 -19.83
C GLY A 144 -0.96 10.71 -20.10
N ILE A 145 -1.77 10.86 -19.04
CA ILE A 145 -3.10 11.51 -19.12
C ILE A 145 -2.94 12.99 -19.51
N ALA A 146 -1.95 13.70 -18.96
CA ALA A 146 -1.69 15.09 -19.32
C ALA A 146 -1.37 15.26 -20.81
N ILE A 147 -0.46 14.43 -21.36
CA ILE A 147 -0.12 14.45 -22.79
C ILE A 147 -1.36 14.18 -23.66
N LEU A 148 -2.10 13.11 -23.36
CA LEU A 148 -3.30 12.76 -24.12
C LEU A 148 -4.39 13.83 -24.01
N GLY A 149 -4.55 14.44 -22.83
CA GLY A 149 -5.48 15.52 -22.56
C GLY A 149 -5.12 16.79 -23.34
N THR A 150 -3.86 17.20 -23.33
CA THR A 150 -3.38 18.35 -24.12
C THR A 150 -3.59 18.14 -25.62
N LEU A 151 -3.25 16.96 -26.15
CA LEU A 151 -3.49 16.64 -27.56
C LEU A 151 -4.98 16.67 -27.91
N SER A 152 -5.83 16.11 -27.04
CA SER A 152 -7.29 16.14 -27.21
C SER A 152 -7.83 17.56 -27.23
N PHE A 153 -7.35 18.41 -26.30
CA PHE A 153 -7.72 19.82 -26.24
C PHE A 153 -7.32 20.58 -27.50
N LEU A 154 -6.10 20.39 -28.00
CA LEU A 154 -5.62 21.06 -29.21
C LEU A 154 -6.48 20.69 -30.44
N ILE A 155 -6.87 19.42 -30.58
CA ILE A 155 -7.73 18.97 -31.67
C ILE A 155 -9.14 19.57 -31.54
N ALA A 156 -9.72 19.58 -30.34
CA ALA A 156 -11.03 20.16 -30.07
C ALA A 156 -11.03 21.68 -30.30
N PHE A 157 -9.99 22.37 -29.86
CA PHE A 157 -9.81 23.81 -30.07
C PHE A 157 -9.67 24.15 -31.57
N ASN A 158 -8.87 23.38 -32.31
CA ASN A 158 -8.74 23.56 -33.75
C ASN A 158 -10.09 23.36 -34.47
N LEU A 159 -10.87 22.35 -34.05
CA LEU A 159 -12.22 22.14 -34.53
C LEU A 159 -13.14 23.34 -34.28
N LEU A 160 -13.11 23.92 -33.07
CA LEU A 160 -13.90 25.09 -32.70
C LEU A 160 -13.57 26.31 -33.59
N LEU A 161 -12.29 26.53 -33.88
CA LEU A 161 -11.87 27.60 -34.81
C LEU A 161 -12.24 27.33 -36.27
N THR A 162 -12.30 26.04 -36.67
CA THR A 162 -12.67 25.67 -38.05
C THR A 162 -14.18 25.63 -38.28
N PHE A 163 -14.99 25.72 -37.22
CA PHE A 163 -16.43 25.91 -37.37
C PHE A 163 -16.66 27.27 -38.02
N PRO A 164 -17.23 27.33 -39.24
CA PRO A 164 -17.55 28.60 -39.84
C PRO A 164 -18.56 29.32 -38.93
N ASN A 165 -18.53 30.65 -38.93
CA ASN A 165 -19.65 31.51 -38.57
C ASN A 165 -20.87 31.24 -39.49
N SER A 166 -21.34 29.99 -39.61
CA SER A 166 -22.49 29.60 -40.43
C SER A 166 -23.80 29.86 -39.69
N LYS A 167 -23.91 31.07 -39.13
CA LYS A 167 -25.14 31.75 -38.77
C LYS A 167 -24.93 33.25 -39.02
N LYS A 168 -24.86 33.63 -40.29
CA LYS A 168 -25.38 34.90 -40.79
C LYS A 168 -26.18 34.58 -42.04
#